data_AF-A0A382PH26-F1
#
_entry.id   AF-A0A382PH26-F1
#
_cell.length_a   1.000
_cell.length_b   1.000
_cell.length_c   1.000
_cell.angle_alpha   90.00
_cell.angle_beta   90.00
_cell.angle_gamma   90.00
#
_symmetry.space_group_name_H-M   'P 1'
#
loop_
_entity.id
_entity.type
_entity.pdbx_description
1 polymer ?
#
loop_
_entity_poly.entity_id
_entity_poly.type
_entity_poly.pdbx_seq_one_letter_code
_entity_poly.pdbx_strand_id
1 'polypeptide(L)'
;MQLFLITKLRNKSLSFSLGPTSLSVLLAAVVISGLLIFQAGVNYMMDSTRGSFKTLYAQTAPIWSKEIEVQQKTLNELQESAENGLDALATKLSKLQARVMRLDALGSRLASFVEFSDIDFDISATPGLGGRDPKDALVSMQVDDFVTALEELNYKIQDRAEKLAAMESMLIDRTIQNQIPSGFPTKDGWISSTYGKRFDPLSGKLQFHQGV
;
A
#
# COMPACT_ATOMS: atom_id res chain seq x y z
N MET A 1 74.05 58.58 -12.79
CA MET A 1 73.96 60.01 -13.22
C MET A 1 73.50 60.84 -12.02
N GLN A 2 74.06 62.02 -11.80
CA GLN A 2 73.66 62.91 -10.71
C GLN A 2 72.67 63.94 -11.25
N LEU A 3 71.43 63.91 -10.74
CA LEU A 3 70.42 64.91 -11.08
C LEU A 3 70.37 65.94 -9.95
N PHE A 4 70.73 67.19 -10.26
CA PHE A 4 70.67 68.29 -9.30
C PHE A 4 69.35 69.03 -9.48
N LEU A 5 68.40 68.82 -8.57
CA LEU A 5 67.15 69.57 -8.56
C LEU A 5 67.38 70.88 -7.78
N ILE A 6 67.63 71.97 -8.48
CA ILE A 6 67.77 73.30 -7.87
C ILE A 6 66.37 73.93 -7.81
N THR A 7 65.79 74.00 -6.63
CA THR A 7 64.49 74.67 -6.41
C THR A 7 64.73 76.10 -5.95
N LYS A 8 64.04 77.07 -6.56
CA LYS A 8 64.28 78.52 -6.40
C LYS A 8 63.95 79.08 -4.99
N LEU A 9 63.36 78.28 -4.09
CA LEU A 9 62.89 78.74 -2.78
C LEU A 9 63.71 78.28 -1.57
N ARG A 10 64.69 77.39 -1.72
CA ARG A 10 65.55 76.97 -0.60
C ARG A 10 66.99 76.85 -1.07
N ASN A 11 67.89 77.59 -0.42
CA ASN A 11 69.34 77.61 -0.66
C ASN A 11 70.03 76.32 -0.15
N LYS A 12 69.45 75.15 -0.44
CA LYS A 12 69.99 73.81 -0.14
C LYS A 12 69.71 72.92 -1.36
N SER A 13 70.77 72.54 -2.08
CA SER A 13 70.69 71.59 -3.17
C SER A 13 70.57 70.16 -2.61
N LEU A 14 69.48 69.48 -2.95
CA LEU A 14 69.34 68.04 -2.74
C LEU A 14 69.93 67.34 -3.96
N SER A 15 71.10 66.73 -3.80
CA SER A 15 71.73 65.91 -4.85
C SER A 15 71.34 64.45 -4.66
N PHE A 16 70.56 63.89 -5.59
CA PHE A 16 70.23 62.47 -5.59
C PHE A 16 71.21 61.74 -6.52
N SER A 17 72.08 60.90 -5.97
CA SER A 17 72.97 60.07 -6.78
C SER A 17 72.20 58.84 -7.26
N LEU A 18 71.80 58.78 -8.54
CA LEU A 18 71.28 57.55 -9.13
C LEU A 18 72.45 56.59 -9.35
N GLY A 19 72.71 55.75 -8.35
CA GLY A 19 73.52 54.53 -8.44
C GLY A 19 72.63 53.30 -8.62
N PRO A 20 73.20 52.13 -9.01
CA PRO A 20 72.42 50.91 -9.24
C PRO A 20 71.65 50.45 -8.00
N THR A 21 72.17 50.68 -6.78
CA THR A 21 71.55 50.31 -5.50
C THR A 21 70.39 51.23 -5.08
N SER A 22 70.45 52.52 -5.39
CA SER A 22 69.32 53.44 -5.12
C SER A 22 68.13 53.16 -6.04
N LEU A 23 68.40 52.70 -7.27
CA LEU A 23 67.36 52.32 -8.23
C LEU A 23 66.67 51.01 -7.82
N SER A 24 67.41 50.02 -7.32
CA SER A 24 66.81 48.76 -6.82
C SER A 24 65.95 48.97 -5.57
N VAL A 25 66.36 49.85 -4.65
CA VAL A 25 65.57 50.18 -3.45
C VAL A 25 64.26 50.88 -3.83
N LEU A 26 64.29 51.80 -4.80
CA LEU A 26 63.09 52.50 -5.25
C LEU A 26 62.12 51.54 -5.95
N LEU A 27 62.63 50.61 -6.76
CA LEU A 27 61.82 49.60 -7.45
C LEU A 27 61.18 48.62 -6.46
N ALA A 28 61.93 48.17 -5.44
CA ALA A 28 61.39 47.35 -4.37
C ALA A 28 60.30 48.09 -3.57
N ALA A 29 60.49 49.37 -3.25
CA ALA A 29 59.49 50.18 -2.55
C ALA A 29 58.18 50.33 -3.36
N VAL A 30 58.28 50.52 -4.68
CA VAL A 30 57.11 50.58 -5.57
C VAL A 30 56.38 49.24 -5.58
N VAL A 31 57.09 48.11 -5.71
CA VAL A 31 56.49 46.77 -5.68
C VAL A 31 55.78 46.51 -4.34
N ILE A 32 56.41 46.85 -3.22
CA ILE A 32 55.83 46.67 -1.88
C ILE A 32 54.57 47.53 -1.72
N SER A 33 54.60 48.80 -2.14
CA SER A 33 53.41 49.67 -2.10
C SER A 33 52.28 49.14 -2.97
N GLY A 34 52.60 48.61 -4.16
CA GLY A 34 51.61 47.98 -5.04
C GLY A 34 50.99 46.73 -4.41
N LEU A 35 51.80 45.91 -3.76
CA LEU A 35 51.35 44.70 -3.08
C LEU A 35 50.46 45.02 -1.88
N LEU A 36 50.78 46.06 -1.11
CA LEU A 36 49.97 46.52 0.02
C LEU A 36 48.62 47.09 -0.43
N ILE A 37 48.60 47.88 -1.51
CA ILE A 37 47.35 48.41 -2.09
C ILE A 37 46.50 47.25 -2.64
N PHE A 38 47.12 46.27 -3.30
CA PHE A 38 46.42 45.08 -3.78
C PHE A 38 45.84 44.25 -2.64
N GLN A 39 46.62 43.99 -1.57
CA GLN A 39 46.11 43.29 -0.39
C GLN A 39 44.97 44.05 0.30
N ALA A 40 45.08 45.38 0.44
CA ALA A 40 44.01 46.20 1.01
C ALA A 40 42.73 46.14 0.16
N GLY A 41 42.88 46.22 -1.17
CA GLY A 41 41.76 46.09 -2.12
C GLY A 41 41.10 44.72 -2.06
N VAL A 42 41.87 43.64 -2.02
CA VAL A 42 41.35 42.26 -1.89
C VAL A 42 40.62 42.09 -0.56
N ASN A 43 41.17 42.57 0.56
CA ASN A 43 40.51 42.47 1.87
C ASN A 43 39.19 43.26 1.91
N TYR A 44 39.17 44.47 1.36
CA TYR A 44 37.95 45.29 1.29
C TYR A 44 36.86 44.62 0.42
N MET A 45 37.25 44.09 -0.75
CA MET A 45 36.33 43.36 -1.63
C MET A 45 35.80 42.08 -0.97
N MET A 46 36.67 41.35 -0.27
CA MET A 46 36.33 40.10 0.42
C MET A 46 35.42 40.34 1.63
N ASP A 47 35.62 41.42 2.38
CA ASP A 47 34.74 41.80 3.49
C ASP A 47 33.36 42.24 3.00
N SER A 48 33.32 43.04 1.93
CA SER A 48 32.07 43.49 1.33
C SER A 48 31.27 42.34 0.71
N THR A 49 31.93 41.32 0.13
CA THR A 49 31.26 40.11 -0.37
C THR A 49 30.83 39.18 0.77
N ARG A 50 31.67 38.95 1.78
CA ARG A 50 31.32 38.12 2.96
C ARG A 50 30.11 38.66 3.71
N GLY A 51 30.01 39.98 3.86
CA GLY A 51 28.86 40.64 4.47
C GLY A 51 27.55 40.35 3.74
N SER A 52 27.52 40.51 2.42
CA SER A 52 26.35 40.21 1.59
C SER A 52 25.99 38.72 1.57
N PHE A 53 26.95 37.81 1.51
CA PHE A 53 26.66 36.37 1.56
C PHE A 53 26.12 35.93 2.93
N LYS A 54 26.65 36.48 4.02
CA LYS A 54 26.17 36.18 5.38
C LYS A 54 24.75 36.69 5.61
N THR A 55 24.40 37.88 5.12
CA THR A 55 23.03 38.42 5.25
C THR A 55 22.03 37.67 4.39
N LEU A 56 22.42 37.27 3.17
CA LEU A 56 21.60 36.40 2.33
C LEU A 56 21.38 35.04 2.99
N TYR A 57 22.46 34.38 3.44
CA TYR A 57 22.35 33.09 4.12
C TYR A 57 21.52 33.18 5.41
N ALA A 58 21.69 34.23 6.20
CA ALA A 58 20.90 34.44 7.42
C ALA A 58 19.41 34.70 7.14
N GLN A 59 19.06 35.23 5.96
CA GLN A 59 17.66 35.42 5.55
C GLN A 59 17.07 34.16 4.88
N THR A 60 17.86 33.40 4.12
CA THR A 60 17.37 32.21 3.39
C THR A 60 17.38 30.94 4.23
N ALA A 61 18.34 30.78 5.16
CA ALA A 61 18.42 29.63 6.06
C ALA A 61 17.11 29.38 6.84
N PRO A 62 16.46 30.38 7.48
CA PRO A 62 15.19 30.14 8.19
C PRO A 62 14.03 29.80 7.26
N ILE A 63 14.06 30.27 6.00
CA ILE A 63 13.03 29.94 5.01
C ILE A 63 13.15 28.47 4.61
N TRP A 64 14.35 28.01 4.29
CA TRP A 64 14.58 26.61 3.94
C TRP A 64 14.35 25.67 5.11
N SER A 65 14.74 26.03 6.34
CA SER A 65 14.45 25.20 7.50
C SER A 65 12.95 25.04 7.73
N LYS A 66 12.19 26.14 7.56
CA LYS A 66 10.73 26.13 7.68
C LYS A 66 10.08 25.30 6.57
N GLU A 67 10.57 25.41 5.34
CA GLU A 67 10.07 24.61 4.22
C GLU A 67 10.32 23.11 4.45
N ILE A 68 11.52 22.73 4.92
CA ILE A 68 11.83 21.33 5.26
C ILE A 68 10.93 20.83 6.40
N GLU A 69 10.68 21.64 7.42
CA GLU A 69 9.77 21.30 8.52
C GLU A 69 8.34 21.06 8.01
N VAL A 70 7.84 21.94 7.14
CA VAL A 70 6.52 21.78 6.51
C VAL A 70 6.47 20.50 5.67
N GLN A 71 7.49 20.25 4.85
CA GLN A 71 7.56 19.03 4.02
C GLN A 71 7.60 17.76 4.88
N GLN A 72 8.40 17.75 5.94
CA GLN A 72 8.43 16.62 6.89
C GLN A 72 7.07 16.39 7.54
N LYS A 73 6.40 17.47 7.97
CA LYS A 73 5.05 17.37 8.51
C LYS A 73 4.06 16.80 7.50
N THR A 74 4.08 17.27 6.25
CA THR A 74 3.23 16.75 5.18
C THR A 74 3.52 15.27 4.89
N LEU A 75 4.78 14.85 4.90
CA LEU A 75 5.14 13.44 4.72
C LEU A 75 4.61 12.57 5.86
N ASN A 76 4.71 13.03 7.11
CA ASN A 76 4.18 12.31 8.26
C ASN A 76 2.64 12.20 8.19
N GLU A 77 1.94 13.28 7.83
CA GLU A 77 0.48 13.28 7.64
C GLU A 77 0.05 12.33 6.52
N LEU A 78 0.80 12.28 5.41
CA LEU A 78 0.56 11.35 4.31
C LEU A 78 0.79 9.90 4.73
N GLN A 79 1.85 9.63 5.49
CA GLN A 79 2.14 8.31 6.03
C GLN A 79 1.01 7.83 6.96
N GLU A 80 0.62 8.67 7.91
CA GLU A 80 -0.48 8.36 8.85
C GLU A 80 -1.81 8.14 8.10
N SER A 81 -2.11 8.94 7.08
CA SER A 81 -3.31 8.73 6.26
C SER A 81 -3.26 7.42 5.47
N ALA A 82 -2.09 7.00 5.00
CA ALA A 82 -1.91 5.74 4.29
C ALA A 82 -2.09 4.54 5.23
N GLU A 83 -1.48 4.59 6.43
CA GLU A 83 -1.62 3.57 7.48
C GLU A 83 -3.09 3.40 7.90
N ASN A 84 -3.78 4.50 8.19
CA ASN A 84 -5.22 4.48 8.49
C ASN A 84 -6.07 3.90 7.34
N GLY A 85 -5.70 4.20 6.09
CA GLY A 85 -6.34 3.64 4.91
C GLY A 85 -6.17 2.12 4.81
N LEU A 86 -4.97 1.62 5.07
CA LEU A 86 -4.66 0.19 5.10
C LEU A 86 -5.43 -0.52 6.23
N ASP A 87 -5.50 0.07 7.43
CA ASP A 87 -6.23 -0.51 8.55
C ASP A 87 -7.74 -0.61 8.28
N ALA A 88 -8.30 0.39 7.58
CA ALA A 88 -9.68 0.34 7.12
C ALA A 88 -9.92 -0.77 6.09
N LEU A 89 -8.97 -1.00 5.17
CA LEU A 89 -9.02 -2.10 4.20
C LEU A 89 -8.87 -3.46 4.88
N ALA A 90 -7.93 -3.62 5.81
CA ALA A 90 -7.73 -4.83 6.61
C ALA A 90 -9.01 -5.17 7.39
N THR A 91 -9.68 -4.18 7.98
CA THR A 91 -10.97 -4.38 8.64
C THR A 91 -12.04 -4.92 7.70
N LYS A 92 -12.08 -4.43 6.45
CA LYS A 92 -13.01 -4.93 5.42
C LYS A 92 -12.65 -6.36 5.01
N LEU A 93 -11.36 -6.65 4.84
CA LEU A 93 -10.85 -7.99 4.52
C LEU A 93 -11.28 -9.00 5.59
N SER A 94 -11.08 -8.70 6.87
CA SER A 94 -11.49 -9.56 7.98
C SER A 94 -13.00 -9.80 8.00
N LYS A 95 -13.81 -8.78 7.68
CA LYS A 95 -15.27 -8.94 7.54
C LYS A 95 -15.64 -9.89 6.39
N LEU A 96 -14.92 -9.86 5.28
CA LEU A 96 -15.14 -10.78 4.16
C LEU A 96 -14.71 -12.20 4.51
N GLN A 97 -13.55 -12.38 5.13
CA GLN A 97 -13.09 -13.68 5.63
C GLN A 97 -14.12 -14.31 6.59
N ALA A 98 -14.68 -13.52 7.52
CA ALA A 98 -15.72 -13.99 8.42
C ALA A 98 -17.02 -14.40 7.69
N ARG A 99 -17.36 -13.74 6.58
CA ARG A 99 -18.51 -14.13 5.74
C ARG A 99 -18.24 -15.44 5.01
N VAL A 100 -17.03 -15.64 4.48
CA VAL A 100 -16.63 -16.90 3.84
C VAL A 100 -16.67 -18.06 4.83
N MET A 101 -16.13 -17.88 6.04
CA MET A 101 -16.21 -18.89 7.11
C MET A 101 -17.67 -19.25 7.49
N ARG A 102 -18.59 -18.29 7.44
CA ARG A 102 -20.03 -18.58 7.63
C ARG A 102 -20.62 -19.37 6.47
N LEU A 103 -20.16 -19.13 5.24
CA LEU A 103 -20.53 -19.95 4.07
C LEU A 103 -19.99 -21.38 4.22
N ASP A 104 -18.76 -21.55 4.74
CA ASP A 104 -18.21 -22.87 5.05
C ASP A 104 -19.07 -23.65 6.05
N ALA A 105 -19.44 -22.99 7.16
CA ALA A 105 -20.30 -23.61 8.18
C ALA A 105 -21.69 -23.99 7.62
N LEU A 106 -22.27 -23.15 6.76
CA LEU A 106 -23.55 -23.44 6.11
C LEU A 106 -23.42 -24.59 5.12
N GLY A 107 -22.37 -24.57 4.28
CA GLY A 107 -22.06 -25.59 3.29
C GLY A 107 -21.87 -26.95 3.94
N SER A 108 -21.07 -27.03 5.00
CA SER A 108 -20.88 -28.26 5.76
C SER A 108 -22.19 -28.78 6.38
N ARG A 109 -22.99 -27.90 6.98
CA ARG A 109 -24.28 -28.30 7.55
C ARG A 109 -25.20 -28.86 6.46
N LEU A 110 -25.23 -28.23 5.28
CA LEU A 110 -26.02 -28.70 4.16
C LEU A 110 -25.49 -30.03 3.60
N ALA A 111 -24.17 -30.19 3.46
CA ALA A 111 -23.54 -31.44 3.04
C ALA A 111 -23.87 -32.59 4.01
N SER A 112 -23.84 -32.33 5.32
CA SER A 112 -24.19 -33.33 6.35
C SER A 112 -25.66 -33.76 6.29
N PHE A 113 -26.58 -32.83 5.99
CA PHE A 113 -28.01 -33.13 5.89
C PHE A 113 -28.34 -34.01 4.67
N VAL A 114 -27.59 -33.84 3.60
CA VAL A 114 -27.76 -34.58 2.34
C VAL A 114 -26.74 -35.72 2.24
N GLU A 115 -26.02 -36.06 3.31
CA GLU A 115 -25.04 -37.17 3.35
C GLU A 115 -24.02 -37.14 2.20
N PHE A 116 -23.65 -35.94 1.73
CA PHE A 116 -22.64 -35.79 0.68
C PHE A 116 -21.24 -35.87 1.32
N SER A 117 -20.60 -37.03 1.23
CA SER A 117 -19.24 -37.28 1.75
C SER A 117 -18.13 -36.67 0.89
N ASP A 118 -18.43 -36.32 -0.36
CA ASP A 118 -17.41 -36.00 -1.36
C ASP A 118 -17.05 -34.50 -1.38
N ILE A 119 -17.83 -33.65 -0.69
CA ILE A 119 -17.64 -32.20 -0.64
C ILE A 119 -17.35 -31.78 0.80
N ASP A 120 -16.12 -31.34 1.04
CA ASP A 120 -15.66 -30.87 2.35
C ASP A 120 -15.54 -29.33 2.42
N PHE A 121 -15.99 -28.81 3.56
CA PHE A 121 -15.88 -27.40 3.94
C PHE A 121 -15.04 -27.32 5.19
N ASP A 122 -14.01 -26.46 5.17
CA ASP A 122 -13.10 -26.31 6.30
C ASP A 122 -13.79 -25.50 7.42
N ILE A 123 -14.20 -26.20 8.49
CA ILE A 123 -14.77 -25.58 9.71
C ILE A 123 -13.74 -25.58 10.85
N SER A 124 -12.50 -26.00 10.60
CA SER A 124 -11.48 -26.11 11.66
C SER A 124 -11.00 -24.75 12.16
N ALA A 125 -11.21 -23.69 11.36
CA ALA A 125 -10.84 -22.34 11.72
C ALA A 125 -11.83 -21.72 12.72
N THR A 126 -11.44 -21.71 14.01
CA THR A 126 -12.18 -21.00 15.05
C THR A 126 -12.23 -19.49 14.71
N PRO A 127 -13.42 -18.87 14.61
CA PRO A 127 -13.51 -17.43 14.39
C PRO A 127 -12.78 -16.68 15.51
N GLY A 128 -12.12 -15.57 15.18
CA GLY A 128 -11.58 -14.65 16.18
C GLY A 128 -12.70 -14.12 17.08
N LEU A 129 -12.80 -14.67 18.29
CA LEU A 129 -13.69 -14.20 19.34
C LEU A 129 -12.98 -13.02 20.00
N GLY A 130 -13.29 -11.79 19.58
CA GLY A 130 -12.66 -10.56 20.07
C GLY A 130 -12.30 -10.63 21.56
N GLY A 131 -11.00 -10.62 21.84
CA GLY A 131 -10.44 -10.73 23.18
C GLY A 131 -10.16 -9.35 23.78
N ARG A 132 -9.63 -9.34 25.01
CA ARG A 132 -9.10 -8.11 25.61
C ARG A 132 -7.99 -7.55 24.71
N ASP A 133 -7.92 -6.22 24.59
CA ASP A 133 -6.89 -5.57 23.80
C ASP A 133 -5.50 -6.10 24.22
N PRO A 134 -4.68 -6.56 23.26
CA PRO A 134 -3.33 -7.00 23.55
C PRO A 134 -2.57 -5.84 24.21
N LYS A 135 -1.73 -6.16 25.20
CA LYS A 135 -0.89 -5.15 25.88
C LYS A 135 0.26 -4.64 25.01
N ASP A 136 0.51 -5.32 23.88
CA ASP A 136 1.56 -4.99 22.95
C ASP A 136 1.16 -3.83 22.05
N ALA A 137 2.16 -3.09 21.56
CA ALA A 137 1.94 -2.02 20.59
C ALA A 137 1.21 -2.58 19.37
N LEU A 138 0.06 -2.00 19.03
CA LEU A 138 -0.68 -2.35 17.83
C LEU A 138 0.15 -1.90 16.62
N VAL A 139 0.60 -2.86 15.82
CA VAL A 139 1.34 -2.60 14.58
C VAL A 139 0.36 -2.73 13.42
N SER A 140 0.26 -1.71 12.57
CA SER A 140 -0.56 -1.76 11.36
C SER A 140 -0.05 -2.84 10.40
N MET A 141 -0.98 -3.41 9.64
CA MET A 141 -0.67 -4.46 8.67
C MET A 141 0.24 -3.92 7.57
N GLN A 142 1.29 -4.67 7.20
CA GLN A 142 2.13 -4.31 6.06
C GLN A 142 1.39 -4.52 4.74
N VAL A 143 1.75 -3.74 3.72
CA VAL A 143 1.10 -3.82 2.39
C VAL A 143 1.26 -5.21 1.78
N ASP A 144 2.44 -5.82 1.91
CA ASP A 144 2.72 -7.15 1.34
C ASP A 144 1.87 -8.25 2.00
N ASP A 145 1.69 -8.18 3.32
CA ASP A 145 0.82 -9.09 4.07
C ASP A 145 -0.64 -8.92 3.65
N PHE A 146 -1.09 -7.68 3.44
CA PHE A 146 -2.45 -7.38 2.98
C PHE A 146 -2.72 -7.97 1.60
N VAL A 147 -1.80 -7.81 0.65
CA VAL A 147 -1.93 -8.35 -0.71
C VAL A 147 -1.99 -9.89 -0.67
N THR A 148 -1.11 -10.52 0.11
CA THR A 148 -1.09 -11.98 0.28
C THR A 148 -2.42 -12.49 0.85
N ALA A 149 -2.93 -11.84 1.90
CA ALA A 149 -4.20 -12.22 2.52
C ALA A 149 -5.41 -12.00 1.60
N LEU A 150 -5.35 -11.00 0.71
CA LEU A 150 -6.38 -10.75 -0.31
C LEU A 150 -6.38 -11.84 -1.39
N GLU A 151 -5.22 -12.27 -1.86
CA GLU A 151 -5.08 -13.36 -2.82
C GLU A 151 -5.61 -14.68 -2.23
N GLU A 152 -5.24 -15.00 -0.99
CA GLU A 152 -5.74 -16.18 -0.29
C GLU A 152 -7.27 -16.16 -0.15
N LEU A 153 -7.85 -15.01 0.21
CA LEU A 153 -9.30 -14.86 0.27
C LEU A 153 -9.95 -15.07 -1.11
N ASN A 154 -9.34 -14.56 -2.17
CA ASN A 154 -9.86 -14.75 -3.52
C ASN A 154 -9.89 -16.23 -3.92
N TYR A 155 -8.81 -16.98 -3.66
CA TYR A 155 -8.78 -18.42 -3.86
C TYR A 155 -9.86 -19.15 -3.07
N LYS A 156 -10.06 -18.78 -1.78
CA LYS A 156 -11.12 -19.36 -0.96
C LYS A 156 -12.51 -19.09 -1.53
N ILE A 157 -12.79 -17.86 -1.97
CA ILE A 157 -14.09 -17.52 -2.57
C ILE A 157 -14.35 -18.36 -3.82
N GLN A 158 -13.36 -18.54 -4.67
CA GLN A 158 -13.50 -19.34 -5.88
C GLN A 158 -13.74 -20.82 -5.60
N ASP A 159 -12.97 -21.41 -4.68
CA ASP A 159 -13.18 -22.79 -4.21
C ASP A 159 -14.61 -22.98 -3.63
N ARG A 160 -15.11 -22.00 -2.87
CA ARG A 160 -16.48 -22.05 -2.35
C ARG A 160 -17.54 -21.94 -3.43
N ALA A 161 -17.34 -21.08 -4.43
CA ALA A 161 -18.27 -20.93 -5.54
C ALA A 161 -18.42 -22.25 -6.31
N GLU A 162 -17.30 -22.93 -6.61
CA GLU A 162 -17.28 -24.22 -7.31
C GLU A 162 -17.98 -25.32 -6.49
N LYS A 163 -17.67 -25.42 -5.19
CA LYS A 163 -18.30 -26.42 -4.30
C LYS A 163 -19.80 -26.20 -4.13
N LEU A 164 -20.24 -24.95 -3.96
CA LEU A 164 -21.67 -24.65 -3.84
C LEU A 164 -22.43 -24.92 -5.13
N ALA A 165 -21.83 -24.63 -6.30
CA ALA A 165 -22.42 -24.97 -7.59
C ALA A 165 -22.55 -26.49 -7.80
N ALA A 166 -21.51 -27.25 -7.42
CA ALA A 166 -21.57 -28.72 -7.46
C ALA A 166 -22.67 -29.26 -6.55
N MET A 167 -22.76 -28.75 -5.31
CA MET A 167 -23.82 -29.12 -4.37
C MET A 167 -25.21 -28.80 -4.92
N GLU A 168 -25.40 -27.63 -5.52
CA GLU A 168 -26.67 -27.24 -6.12
C GLU A 168 -27.13 -28.26 -7.17
N SER A 169 -26.23 -28.66 -8.09
CA SER A 169 -26.53 -29.68 -9.09
C SER A 169 -26.94 -31.01 -8.45
N MET A 170 -26.19 -31.48 -7.45
CA MET A 170 -26.50 -32.73 -6.74
C MET A 170 -27.83 -32.67 -5.97
N LEU A 171 -28.14 -31.52 -5.37
CA LEU A 171 -29.42 -31.28 -4.67
C LEU A 171 -30.60 -31.30 -5.63
N ILE A 172 -30.46 -30.71 -6.82
CA ILE A 172 -31.48 -30.74 -7.88
C ILE A 172 -31.73 -32.18 -8.31
N ASP A 173 -30.66 -32.94 -8.61
CA ASP A 173 -30.77 -34.33 -9.02
C ASP A 173 -31.48 -35.19 -7.97
N ARG A 174 -31.10 -35.05 -6.70
CA ARG A 174 -31.74 -35.79 -5.60
C ARG A 174 -33.20 -35.39 -5.40
N THR A 175 -33.53 -34.11 -5.56
CA THR A 175 -34.91 -33.62 -5.46
C THR A 175 -35.77 -34.21 -6.57
N ILE A 176 -35.27 -34.27 -7.80
CA ILE A 176 -35.98 -34.90 -8.93
C ILE A 176 -36.20 -36.39 -8.66
N GLN A 177 -35.17 -37.12 -8.22
CA GLN A 177 -35.29 -38.55 -7.91
C GLN A 177 -36.32 -38.83 -6.81
N ASN A 178 -36.36 -38.00 -5.76
CA ASN A 178 -37.33 -38.15 -4.66
C ASN A 178 -38.77 -37.77 -5.04
N GLN A 179 -38.97 -36.98 -6.10
CA GLN A 179 -40.30 -36.60 -6.58
C GLN A 179 -40.93 -37.67 -7.47
N ILE A 180 -40.15 -38.62 -7.98
CA ILE A 180 -40.66 -39.73 -8.78
C ILE A 180 -41.20 -40.80 -7.83
N PRO A 181 -42.53 -41.04 -7.79
CA PRO A 181 -43.08 -42.11 -6.96
C PRO A 181 -42.53 -43.44 -7.45
N SER A 182 -41.88 -44.18 -6.55
CA SER A 182 -41.33 -45.50 -6.84
C SER A 182 -41.82 -46.53 -5.83
N GLY A 183 -41.95 -47.78 -6.28
CA GLY A 183 -42.43 -48.89 -5.46
C GLY A 183 -43.95 -49.08 -5.47
N PHE A 184 -44.42 -50.01 -4.64
CA PHE A 184 -45.84 -50.32 -4.50
C PHE A 184 -46.51 -49.36 -3.50
N PRO A 185 -47.77 -48.93 -3.75
CA PRO A 185 -48.48 -48.00 -2.87
C PRO A 185 -48.82 -48.59 -1.49
N THR A 186 -48.70 -49.91 -1.30
CA THR A 186 -48.92 -50.59 -0.02
C THR A 186 -47.78 -51.57 0.29
N LYS A 187 -47.49 -51.79 1.58
CA LYS A 187 -46.45 -52.75 2.02
C LYS A 187 -46.81 -54.21 1.74
N ASP A 188 -48.10 -54.52 1.86
CA ASP A 188 -48.72 -55.79 1.48
C ASP A 188 -50.06 -55.49 0.83
N GLY A 189 -50.34 -56.12 -0.30
CA GLY A 189 -51.57 -55.89 -1.07
C GLY A 189 -51.57 -56.67 -2.37
N TRP A 190 -52.74 -57.11 -2.80
CA TRP A 190 -52.93 -57.76 -4.09
C TRP A 190 -53.38 -56.73 -5.12
N ILE A 191 -52.86 -56.82 -6.34
CA ILE A 191 -53.31 -55.99 -7.46
C ILE A 191 -54.77 -56.35 -7.72
N SER A 192 -55.69 -55.47 -7.32
CA SER A 192 -57.14 -55.68 -7.48
C SER A 192 -57.57 -55.61 -8.94
N SER A 193 -56.77 -54.97 -9.80
CA SER A 193 -57.11 -54.71 -11.19
C SER A 193 -55.85 -54.61 -12.06
N THR A 194 -55.66 -55.60 -12.95
CA THR A 194 -54.56 -55.63 -13.93
C THR A 194 -54.85 -54.79 -15.17
N TYR A 195 -53.82 -54.24 -15.81
CA TYR A 195 -53.96 -53.51 -17.08
C TYR A 195 -54.47 -54.42 -18.21
N GLY A 196 -55.49 -53.99 -18.97
CA GLY A 196 -55.98 -54.72 -20.15
C GLY A 196 -57.51 -54.78 -20.31
N LYS A 197 -57.99 -55.50 -21.34
CA LYS A 197 -59.43 -55.67 -21.61
C LYS A 197 -60.02 -56.79 -20.77
N ARG A 198 -61.11 -56.51 -20.06
CA ARG A 198 -61.89 -57.49 -19.29
C ARG A 198 -63.31 -57.00 -19.02
N PHE A 199 -64.15 -57.90 -18.57
CA PHE A 199 -65.52 -57.59 -18.20
C PHE A 199 -65.54 -56.76 -16.91
N ASP A 200 -66.14 -55.58 -16.99
CA ASP A 200 -66.31 -54.69 -15.85
C ASP A 200 -67.31 -55.29 -14.84
N PRO A 201 -66.98 -55.36 -13.54
CA PRO A 201 -67.78 -56.06 -12.55
C PRO A 201 -69.11 -55.37 -12.20
N LEU A 202 -69.30 -54.09 -12.54
CA LEU A 202 -70.57 -53.39 -12.35
C LEU A 202 -71.46 -53.45 -13.59
N SER A 203 -70.89 -53.32 -14.78
CA SER A 203 -71.64 -53.21 -16.04
C SER A 203 -71.70 -54.49 -16.85
N GLY A 204 -70.85 -55.48 -16.57
CA GLY A 204 -70.76 -56.75 -17.29
C GLY A 204 -70.28 -56.63 -18.73
N LYS A 205 -69.83 -55.44 -19.16
CA LYS A 205 -69.38 -55.18 -20.54
C LYS A 205 -67.87 -55.28 -20.64
N LEU A 206 -67.37 -55.69 -21.81
CA LEU A 206 -65.94 -55.74 -22.08
C LEU A 206 -65.41 -54.29 -22.21
N GLN A 207 -64.61 -53.85 -21.24
CA GLN A 207 -63.98 -52.53 -21.23
C GLN A 207 -62.47 -52.65 -21.07
N PHE A 208 -61.74 -51.64 -21.54
CA PHE A 208 -60.31 -51.53 -21.29
C PHE A 208 -60.08 -50.90 -19.91
N HIS A 209 -59.39 -51.62 -19.03
CA HIS A 209 -59.05 -51.18 -17.69
C HIS A 209 -57.60 -50.72 -17.65
N GLN A 210 -57.36 -49.54 -17.10
CA GLN A 210 -56.03 -48.93 -17.04
C GLN A 210 -55.14 -49.47 -15.91
N GLY A 211 -55.58 -50.54 -15.22
CA GLY A 211 -54.88 -51.08 -14.05
C GLY A 211 -55.10 -50.22 -12.80
N VAL A 212 -54.29 -50.46 -11.77
CA VAL A 212 -54.19 -49.67 -10.54
C VAL A 212 -52.71 -49.46 -10.25
#